data_AF-A0A4R6YYG1-F1
#
_entry.id   AF-A0A4R6YYG1-F1
#
_cell.length_a   1.000
_cell.length_b   1.000
_cell.length_c   1.000
_cell.angle_alpha   90.00
_cell.angle_beta   90.00
_cell.angle_gamma   90.00
#
_symmetry.space_group_name_H-M   'P 1'
#
loop_
_entity.id
_entity.type
_entity.pdbx_description
1 polymer ?
#
loop_
_entity_poly.entity_id
_entity_poly.type
_entity_poly.pdbx_seq_one_letter_code
_entity_poly.pdbx_strand_id
1 'polypeptide(L)'
;MLKRLALVTALLTSSAWAQQEISITAKDIESGAADAKLAELGRQAAATGKEVVVNAPKEWHGKVAAKVKAGGAAPVKLNDSFFENVVVRVADKPKAAEPPKPAEAPKPAEAPKPAAPPKPAPAPAPAPKPVEAPKVETPPPPPPPAPVETPPPAPVVEAPPPPKPVEAPKPAAPAVDPNVAIRQRFEQNLHGGKPARGEIEQTQLAKGDIIYLDGDVRAVARRDSLGVGLYWLTGELNLQRAELKPLTQNRYEVVNTISATDNISLRNTASGEAQIFNATVPGDGDAERAEMEKLYAEGRPVGRSVRIDQLSQGDFVYLGKTSALVVRRDGGQLARYWLDGALNTNQVGLQKEKGASGKYKVLSDNIQ
;
A
#
# COMPACT_ATOMS: atom_id res chain seq x y z
N MET A 1 -60.20 24.90 -32.96
CA MET A 1 -60.39 24.64 -31.51
C MET A 1 -59.32 23.64 -31.09
N LEU A 2 -58.16 24.05 -30.57
CA LEU A 2 -57.81 24.08 -29.12
C LEU A 2 -58.56 22.98 -28.32
N LYS A 3 -57.93 22.04 -27.61
CA LYS A 3 -56.91 22.23 -26.57
C LYS A 3 -56.00 21.00 -26.36
N ARG A 4 -54.80 21.32 -25.89
CA ARG A 4 -53.69 20.48 -25.41
C ARG A 4 -54.11 19.55 -24.27
N LEU A 5 -53.53 18.34 -24.23
CA LEU A 5 -53.04 17.76 -22.97
C LEU A 5 -51.85 16.83 -23.26
N ALA A 6 -50.68 17.31 -22.84
CA ALA A 6 -49.46 16.55 -22.62
C ALA A 6 -49.33 16.34 -21.11
N LEU A 7 -48.89 15.15 -20.67
CA LEU A 7 -48.20 14.80 -19.40
C LEU A 7 -48.45 13.31 -19.09
N VAL A 8 -47.54 12.51 -18.56
CA VAL A 8 -46.09 12.56 -18.42
C VAL A 8 -45.66 11.10 -18.20
N THR A 9 -44.63 10.68 -18.91
CA THR A 9 -43.86 9.47 -18.66
C THR A 9 -43.19 9.55 -17.30
N ALA A 10 -43.65 8.78 -16.32
CA ALA A 10 -42.88 8.51 -15.11
C ALA A 10 -41.94 7.34 -15.39
N LEU A 11 -40.79 7.64 -16.01
CA LEU A 11 -39.63 6.75 -15.97
C LEU A 11 -39.16 6.63 -14.53
N LEU A 12 -39.15 5.40 -14.03
CA LEU A 12 -38.42 4.99 -12.84
C LEU A 12 -36.92 5.29 -13.04
N THR A 13 -36.41 6.35 -12.43
CA THR A 13 -34.97 6.51 -12.19
C THR A 13 -34.70 6.33 -10.69
N SER A 14 -34.54 5.06 -10.33
CA SER A 14 -33.92 4.61 -9.09
C SER A 14 -32.50 5.18 -9.04
N SER A 15 -32.31 6.30 -8.36
CA SER A 15 -30.99 6.88 -8.18
C SER A 15 -30.24 6.20 -7.04
N ALA A 16 -29.80 4.95 -7.27
CA ALA A 16 -28.74 4.35 -6.48
C ALA A 16 -27.42 5.03 -6.86
N TRP A 17 -27.10 6.14 -6.20
CA TRP A 17 -25.79 6.78 -6.33
C TRP A 17 -24.78 5.97 -5.53
N ALA A 18 -23.97 5.19 -6.23
CA ALA A 18 -22.81 4.51 -5.67
C ALA A 18 -21.91 5.51 -4.94
N GLN A 19 -21.42 5.13 -3.75
CA GLN A 19 -20.30 5.82 -3.08
C GLN A 19 -19.13 5.88 -4.06
N GLN A 20 -18.93 7.04 -4.67
CA GLN A 20 -17.91 7.22 -5.68
C GLN A 20 -16.57 7.42 -4.96
N GLU A 21 -15.87 6.31 -4.75
CA GLU A 21 -14.50 6.32 -4.26
C GLU A 21 -13.58 6.61 -5.44
N ILE A 22 -12.88 7.74 -5.38
CA ILE A 22 -11.94 8.13 -6.42
C ILE A 22 -10.55 8.12 -5.81
N SER A 23 -9.68 7.27 -6.37
CA SER A 23 -8.24 7.28 -6.11
C SER A 23 -7.57 8.28 -7.06
N ILE A 24 -6.86 9.24 -6.49
CA ILE A 24 -6.11 10.26 -7.21
C ILE A 24 -4.63 10.06 -6.88
N THR A 25 -3.79 9.98 -7.91
CA THR A 25 -2.35 9.73 -7.72
C THR A 25 -1.62 11.00 -7.27
N ALA A 26 -0.47 10.85 -6.61
CA ALA A 26 0.45 11.95 -6.28
C ALA A 26 0.71 12.89 -7.47
N LYS A 27 1.00 12.28 -8.63
CA LYS A 27 1.30 12.99 -9.88
C LYS A 27 0.14 13.85 -10.34
N ASP A 28 -1.10 13.42 -10.16
CA ASP A 28 -2.30 14.16 -10.55
C ASP A 28 -2.60 15.35 -9.62
N ILE A 29 -2.23 15.24 -8.34
CA ILE A 29 -2.31 16.34 -7.36
C ILE A 29 -1.22 17.38 -7.64
N GLU A 30 -0.01 16.95 -7.95
CA GLU A 30 1.13 17.84 -8.22
C GLU A 30 1.03 18.54 -9.57
N SER A 31 0.53 17.86 -10.59
CA SER A 31 0.32 18.43 -11.93
C SER A 31 -0.97 19.25 -12.06
N GLY A 32 -1.85 19.24 -11.04
CA GLY A 32 -3.16 19.90 -11.07
C GLY A 32 -4.21 19.19 -11.94
N ALA A 33 -3.90 18.04 -12.53
CA ALA A 33 -4.84 17.24 -13.33
C ALA A 33 -6.06 16.75 -12.51
N ALA A 34 -5.91 16.70 -11.17
CA ALA A 34 -6.97 16.34 -10.23
C ALA A 34 -7.92 17.50 -9.87
N ASP A 35 -7.57 18.76 -10.16
CA ASP A 35 -8.26 19.94 -9.64
C ASP A 35 -9.74 19.99 -10.06
N ALA A 36 -10.03 19.72 -11.34
CA ALA A 36 -11.39 19.72 -11.87
C ALA A 36 -12.25 18.62 -11.22
N LYS A 37 -11.66 17.45 -10.92
CA LYS A 37 -12.36 16.33 -10.28
C LYS A 37 -12.62 16.61 -8.80
N LEU A 38 -11.66 17.21 -8.09
CA LEU A 38 -11.82 17.62 -6.70
C LEU A 38 -12.88 18.71 -6.54
N ALA A 39 -12.91 19.68 -7.46
CA ALA A 39 -13.94 20.72 -7.48
C ALA A 39 -15.33 20.15 -7.79
N GLU A 40 -15.43 19.17 -8.70
CA GLU A 40 -16.71 18.49 -8.98
C GLU A 40 -17.23 17.71 -7.76
N LEU A 41 -16.34 16.98 -7.08
CA LEU A 41 -16.68 16.29 -5.83
C LEU A 41 -17.13 17.27 -4.74
N GLY A 42 -16.48 18.43 -4.63
CA GLY A 42 -16.89 19.50 -3.72
C GLY A 42 -18.29 20.05 -4.04
N ARG A 43 -18.58 20.30 -5.32
CA ARG A 43 -19.92 20.70 -5.78
C ARG A 43 -20.97 19.65 -5.45
N GLN A 44 -20.67 18.39 -5.75
CA GLN A 44 -21.58 17.27 -5.55
C GLN A 44 -21.86 17.03 -4.06
N ALA A 45 -20.83 17.09 -3.22
CA ALA A 45 -20.97 16.98 -1.77
C ALA A 45 -21.76 18.15 -1.17
N ALA A 46 -21.54 19.38 -1.66
CA ALA A 46 -22.29 20.55 -1.24
C ALA A 46 -23.78 20.47 -1.67
N ALA A 47 -24.04 20.02 -2.90
CA ALA A 47 -25.41 19.83 -3.42
C ALA A 47 -26.18 18.72 -2.69
N THR A 48 -25.47 17.73 -2.16
CA THR A 48 -26.06 16.58 -1.43
C THR A 48 -26.01 16.74 0.08
N GLY A 49 -25.38 17.79 0.61
CA GLY A 49 -25.21 18.01 2.05
C GLY A 49 -24.27 16.99 2.74
N LYS A 50 -23.46 16.27 1.97
CA LYS A 50 -22.59 15.18 2.43
C LYS A 50 -21.16 15.67 2.71
N GLU A 51 -20.45 14.93 3.56
CA GLU A 51 -19.06 15.21 3.93
C GLU A 51 -18.09 14.59 2.93
N VAL A 52 -17.02 15.30 2.58
CA VAL A 52 -15.94 14.75 1.76
C VAL A 52 -14.84 14.22 2.69
N VAL A 53 -14.68 12.90 2.76
CA VAL A 53 -13.58 12.24 3.47
C VAL A 53 -12.40 12.11 2.52
N VAL A 54 -11.27 12.69 2.89
CA VAL A 54 -10.02 12.68 2.14
C VAL A 54 -8.99 11.92 2.95
N ASN A 55 -8.52 10.79 2.44
CA ASN A 55 -7.38 10.04 2.94
C ASN A 55 -6.17 10.42 2.08
N ALA A 56 -5.27 11.24 2.62
CA ALA A 56 -4.10 11.74 1.90
C ALA A 56 -2.91 11.93 2.85
N PRO A 57 -1.67 11.94 2.35
CA PRO A 57 -0.53 12.44 3.10
C PRO A 57 -0.76 13.87 3.61
N LYS A 58 -0.30 14.17 4.83
CA LYS A 58 -0.51 15.44 5.52
C LYS A 58 -0.12 16.67 4.71
N GLU A 59 0.93 16.58 3.91
CA GLU A 59 1.44 17.63 3.02
C GLU A 59 0.44 18.03 1.91
N TRP A 60 -0.51 17.17 1.57
CA TRP A 60 -1.50 17.42 0.51
C TRP A 60 -2.87 17.83 1.04
N HIS A 61 -3.11 17.71 2.35
CA HIS A 61 -4.39 18.07 2.99
C HIS A 61 -4.83 19.49 2.64
N GLY A 62 -3.91 20.45 2.71
CA GLY A 62 -4.21 21.85 2.41
C GLY A 62 -4.62 22.06 0.95
N LYS A 63 -3.91 21.42 0.00
CA LYS A 63 -4.19 21.54 -1.44
C LYS A 63 -5.52 20.87 -1.80
N VAL A 64 -5.74 19.65 -1.33
CA VAL A 64 -6.96 18.88 -1.62
C VAL A 64 -8.18 19.54 -0.99
N ALA A 65 -8.10 19.94 0.28
CA ALA A 65 -9.21 20.60 0.97
C ALA A 65 -9.56 21.95 0.32
N ALA A 66 -8.57 22.74 -0.12
CA ALA A 66 -8.80 24.00 -0.80
C ALA A 66 -9.55 23.80 -2.13
N LYS A 67 -9.18 22.79 -2.91
CA LYS A 67 -9.82 22.50 -4.21
C LYS A 67 -11.23 21.92 -4.07
N VAL A 68 -11.44 21.05 -3.08
CA VAL A 68 -12.79 20.56 -2.74
C VAL A 68 -13.68 21.72 -2.27
N LYS A 69 -13.16 22.61 -1.41
CA LYS A 69 -13.90 23.81 -0.95
C LYS A 69 -14.16 24.82 -2.06
N ALA A 70 -13.26 24.95 -3.04
CA ALA A 70 -13.45 25.78 -4.23
C ALA A 70 -14.60 25.26 -5.11
N GLY A 71 -14.88 23.95 -5.06
CA GLY A 71 -16.06 23.35 -5.67
C GLY A 71 -17.36 23.63 -4.91
N GLY A 72 -17.33 23.60 -3.58
CA GLY A 72 -18.51 23.91 -2.77
C GLY A 72 -18.22 23.83 -1.27
N ALA A 73 -19.05 24.47 -0.45
CA ALA A 73 -18.88 24.53 1.01
C ALA A 73 -19.26 23.22 1.73
N ALA A 74 -18.78 22.07 1.22
CA ALA A 74 -18.96 20.77 1.87
C ALA A 74 -18.03 20.66 3.09
N PRO A 75 -18.47 20.02 4.19
CA PRO A 75 -17.56 19.63 5.26
C PRO A 75 -16.51 18.65 4.71
N VAL A 76 -15.24 18.87 5.04
CA VAL A 76 -14.12 18.03 4.58
C VAL A 76 -13.48 17.39 5.80
N LYS A 77 -13.48 16.06 5.84
CA LYS A 77 -12.77 15.27 6.85
C LYS A 77 -11.44 14.79 6.28
N LEU A 78 -10.35 15.23 6.90
CA LEU A 78 -8.99 14.90 6.50
C LEU A 78 -8.48 13.76 7.40
N ASN A 79 -8.07 12.67 6.78
CA ASN A 79 -7.41 11.55 7.45
C ASN A 79 -6.00 11.42 6.88
N ASP A 80 -5.03 11.22 7.77
CA ASP A 80 -3.64 11.04 7.39
C ASP A 80 -3.44 9.63 6.81
N SER A 81 -2.80 9.56 5.65
CA SER A 81 -2.59 8.33 4.91
C SER A 81 -1.13 8.24 4.50
N PHE A 82 -0.49 7.12 4.83
CA PHE A 82 0.93 6.85 4.50
C PHE A 82 1.12 6.41 3.03
N PHE A 83 0.04 6.36 2.23
CA PHE A 83 0.08 5.95 0.83
C PHE A 83 0.25 7.16 -0.10
N GLU A 84 1.03 7.03 -1.18
CA GLU A 84 1.19 8.03 -2.25
C GLU A 84 -0.11 8.31 -3.07
N ASN A 85 -1.26 7.78 -2.63
CA ASN A 85 -2.54 7.92 -3.30
C ASN A 85 -3.56 8.60 -2.38
N VAL A 86 -4.25 9.60 -2.92
CA VAL A 86 -5.34 10.31 -2.26
C VAL A 86 -6.65 9.61 -2.55
N VAL A 87 -7.34 9.16 -1.51
CA VAL A 87 -8.68 8.58 -1.62
C VAL A 87 -9.69 9.62 -1.18
N VAL A 88 -10.55 10.06 -2.10
CA VAL A 88 -11.65 10.99 -1.79
C VAL A 88 -12.97 10.24 -1.85
N ARG A 89 -13.76 10.35 -0.77
CA ARG A 89 -15.09 9.74 -0.63
C ARG A 89 -16.11 10.80 -0.23
N VAL A 90 -17.29 10.76 -0.81
CA VAL A 90 -18.44 11.55 -0.32
C VAL A 90 -19.25 10.67 0.62
N ALA A 91 -19.24 10.97 1.91
CA ALA A 91 -19.84 10.19 2.99
C ALA A 91 -20.96 10.97 3.69
N ASP A 92 -21.96 10.26 4.21
CA ASP A 92 -22.99 10.86 5.06
C ASP A 92 -22.37 11.29 6.41
N LYS A 93 -22.65 12.54 6.83
CA LYS A 93 -22.03 13.22 7.96
C LYS A 93 -22.20 12.43 9.28
N PRO A 94 -21.13 11.94 9.93
CA PRO A 94 -21.25 11.35 11.27
C PRO A 94 -21.38 12.45 12.33
N LYS A 95 -22.32 12.29 13.27
CA LYS A 95 -22.49 13.16 14.45
C LYS A 95 -21.38 12.85 15.46
N ALA A 96 -20.65 13.89 15.87
CA ALA A 96 -19.50 13.82 16.76
C ALA A 96 -19.80 13.11 18.09
N ALA A 97 -18.89 12.21 18.49
CA ALA A 97 -18.91 11.52 19.78
C ALA A 97 -18.13 12.34 20.83
N GLU A 98 -18.67 12.42 22.05
CA GLU A 98 -18.04 13.01 23.23
C GLU A 98 -16.85 12.16 23.75
N PRO A 99 -15.91 12.78 24.49
CA PRO A 99 -14.67 12.13 24.91
C PRO A 99 -14.90 11.09 26.03
N PRO A 100 -14.16 9.96 26.02
CA PRO A 100 -14.26 8.97 27.08
C PRO A 100 -13.59 9.44 28.38
N LYS A 101 -14.25 9.10 29.49
CA LYS A 101 -13.90 9.38 30.89
C LYS A 101 -12.52 8.77 31.27
N PRO A 102 -11.69 9.44 32.08
CA PRO A 102 -10.38 8.92 32.48
C PRO A 102 -10.47 7.62 33.29
N ALA A 103 -9.72 6.60 32.87
CA ALA A 103 -9.50 5.37 33.63
C ALA A 103 -8.31 5.53 34.60
N GLU A 104 -8.43 4.90 35.77
CA GLU A 104 -7.56 5.02 36.94
C GLU A 104 -6.10 4.61 36.68
N ALA A 105 -5.20 5.27 37.41
CA ALA A 105 -3.76 5.12 37.34
C ALA A 105 -3.29 3.72 37.81
N PRO A 106 -2.43 3.02 37.04
CA PRO A 106 -1.74 1.85 37.53
C PRO A 106 -0.59 2.25 38.46
N LYS A 107 -0.49 1.51 39.56
CA LYS A 107 0.52 1.63 40.62
C LYS A 107 1.94 1.33 40.08
N PRO A 108 2.99 2.09 40.46
CA PRO A 108 4.34 1.86 39.97
C PRO A 108 4.92 0.52 40.44
N ALA A 109 5.42 -0.28 39.49
CA ALA A 109 6.27 -1.45 39.77
C ALA A 109 7.75 -1.03 39.74
N GLU A 110 8.52 -1.63 40.65
CA GLU A 110 9.88 -1.24 41.04
C GLU A 110 10.94 -1.37 39.94
N ALA A 111 11.95 -0.50 40.03
CA ALA A 111 13.07 -0.38 39.12
C ALA A 111 14.07 -1.56 39.23
N PRO A 112 14.52 -2.16 38.12
CA PRO A 112 15.68 -3.05 38.13
C PRO A 112 16.98 -2.24 38.18
N LYS A 113 17.90 -2.74 39.02
CA LYS A 113 19.20 -2.17 39.37
C LYS A 113 20.18 -2.20 38.16
N PRO A 114 21.02 -1.17 37.95
CA PRO A 114 21.96 -1.14 36.82
C PRO A 114 23.05 -2.20 36.93
N ALA A 115 23.26 -2.95 35.84
CA ALA A 115 24.41 -3.85 35.68
C ALA A 115 25.67 -3.05 35.27
N ALA A 116 26.82 -3.51 35.78
CA ALA A 116 28.12 -2.84 35.74
C ALA A 116 28.68 -2.62 34.31
N PRO A 117 29.50 -1.58 34.10
CA PRO A 117 30.08 -1.27 32.79
C PRO A 117 31.17 -2.28 32.38
N PRO A 118 31.22 -2.71 31.11
CA PRO A 118 32.31 -3.53 30.60
C PRO A 118 33.59 -2.71 30.40
N LYS A 119 34.71 -3.39 30.63
CA LYS A 119 36.10 -2.90 30.61
C LYS A 119 36.55 -2.51 29.19
N PRO A 120 37.38 -1.47 29.00
CA PRO A 120 37.85 -1.05 27.67
C PRO A 120 38.82 -2.05 27.05
N ALA A 121 38.60 -2.40 25.78
CA ALA A 121 39.52 -3.15 24.93
C ALA A 121 40.48 -2.19 24.18
N PRO A 122 41.69 -2.67 23.79
CA PRO A 122 42.83 -1.82 23.47
C PRO A 122 42.77 -1.11 22.10
N ALA A 123 43.50 0.00 22.03
CA ALA A 123 43.51 0.98 20.94
C ALA A 123 43.94 0.41 19.56
N PRO A 124 43.27 0.82 18.47
CA PRO A 124 43.73 0.55 17.11
C PRO A 124 44.91 1.45 16.72
N ALA A 125 45.85 0.86 15.97
CA ALA A 125 47.03 1.50 15.40
C ALA A 125 46.68 2.65 14.42
N PRO A 126 47.58 3.65 14.25
CA PRO A 126 47.29 4.85 13.47
C PRO A 126 47.18 4.55 11.97
N ALA A 127 46.08 5.02 11.36
CA ALA A 127 45.87 5.02 9.92
C ALA A 127 46.75 6.08 9.21
N PRO A 128 47.15 5.83 7.95
CA PRO A 128 48.02 6.72 7.18
C PRO A 128 47.35 8.05 6.81
N LYS A 129 48.19 9.09 6.66
CA LYS A 129 47.83 10.50 6.41
C LYS A 129 46.95 10.68 5.15
N PRO A 130 45.89 11.51 5.23
CA PRO A 130 45.14 11.96 4.05
C PRO A 130 46.00 12.83 3.13
N VAL A 131 45.95 12.52 1.83
CA VAL A 131 46.43 13.36 0.72
C VAL A 131 45.44 14.51 0.51
N GLU A 132 45.97 15.69 0.20
CA GLU A 132 45.26 16.97 0.10
C GLU A 132 44.10 16.95 -0.92
N ALA A 133 42.97 17.56 -0.52
CA ALA A 133 41.82 17.82 -1.37
C ALA A 133 41.98 19.12 -2.18
N PRO A 134 41.59 19.18 -3.46
CA PRO A 134 41.49 20.42 -4.20
C PRO A 134 40.29 21.26 -3.72
N LYS A 135 40.55 22.55 -3.56
CA LYS A 135 39.62 23.62 -3.19
C LYS A 135 38.57 23.83 -4.29
N VAL A 136 37.28 23.66 -3.96
CA VAL A 136 36.16 24.11 -4.82
C VAL A 136 35.49 25.29 -4.15
N GLU A 137 35.45 26.41 -4.85
CA GLU A 137 34.80 27.65 -4.43
C GLU A 137 33.29 27.49 -4.38
N THR A 138 32.71 27.73 -3.20
CA THR A 138 31.27 27.90 -3.00
C THR A 138 30.80 29.24 -3.59
N PRO A 139 29.79 29.27 -4.47
CA PRO A 139 29.13 30.51 -4.85
C PRO A 139 28.29 31.07 -3.67
N PRO A 140 28.09 32.41 -3.60
CA PRO A 140 27.40 33.05 -2.48
C PRO A 140 25.91 32.69 -2.42
N PRO A 141 25.30 32.69 -1.21
CA PRO A 141 23.88 32.42 -1.04
C PRO A 141 23.00 33.54 -1.63
N PRO A 142 21.83 33.20 -2.19
CA PRO A 142 20.86 34.19 -2.65
C PRO A 142 20.25 34.98 -1.47
N PRO A 143 19.86 36.24 -1.69
CA PRO A 143 19.32 37.11 -0.64
C PRO A 143 17.97 36.60 -0.09
N PRO A 144 17.65 36.91 1.18
CA PRO A 144 16.40 36.52 1.80
C PRO A 144 15.19 37.22 1.14
N PRO A 145 14.04 36.54 1.02
CA PRO A 145 12.81 37.17 0.54
C PRO A 145 12.28 38.19 1.55
N ALA A 146 11.76 39.30 1.02
CA ALA A 146 11.15 40.39 1.76
C ALA A 146 9.87 39.94 2.52
N PRO A 147 9.55 40.57 3.65
CA PRO A 147 8.34 40.27 4.41
C PRO A 147 7.07 40.68 3.64
N VAL A 148 6.14 39.74 3.49
CA VAL A 148 4.82 39.99 2.90
C VAL A 148 3.93 40.64 3.97
N GLU A 149 3.32 41.75 3.60
CA GLU A 149 2.43 42.56 4.43
C GLU A 149 1.18 41.77 4.88
N THR A 150 0.84 41.95 6.16
CA THR A 150 -0.43 41.56 6.78
C THR A 150 -1.62 42.26 6.09
N PRO A 151 -2.64 41.51 5.63
CA PRO A 151 -3.89 42.13 5.18
C PRO A 151 -4.72 42.65 6.37
N PRO A 152 -5.50 43.74 6.18
CA PRO A 152 -6.28 44.39 7.23
C PRO A 152 -7.50 43.57 7.68
N PRO A 153 -8.05 43.83 8.88
CA PRO A 153 -9.21 43.10 9.40
C PRO A 153 -10.50 43.49 8.67
N ALA A 154 -11.29 42.49 8.29
CA ALA A 154 -12.64 42.64 7.73
C ALA A 154 -13.71 42.69 8.85
N PRO A 155 -14.85 43.36 8.61
CA PRO A 155 -15.76 43.86 9.65
C PRO A 155 -16.71 42.81 10.24
N VAL A 156 -17.16 43.12 11.45
CA VAL A 156 -18.18 42.43 12.26
C VAL A 156 -19.51 42.31 11.49
N VAL A 157 -20.06 41.10 11.42
CA VAL A 157 -21.43 40.84 10.96
C VAL A 157 -22.24 40.26 12.13
N GLU A 158 -23.41 40.85 12.36
CA GLU A 158 -24.39 40.55 13.41
C GLU A 158 -24.86 39.08 13.44
N ALA A 159 -25.14 38.62 14.67
CA ALA A 159 -25.70 37.31 14.96
C ALA A 159 -27.21 37.22 14.63
N PRO A 160 -27.69 36.14 13.98
CA PRO A 160 -29.12 35.86 13.86
C PRO A 160 -29.68 35.20 15.14
N PRO A 161 -30.99 35.33 15.42
CA PRO A 161 -31.62 34.94 16.69
C PRO A 161 -31.80 33.41 16.84
N PRO A 162 -31.98 32.91 18.09
CA PRO A 162 -32.00 31.47 18.39
C PRO A 162 -33.30 30.78 17.94
N PRO A 163 -33.25 29.55 17.41
CA PRO A 163 -34.44 28.77 17.08
C PRO A 163 -35.06 28.09 18.32
N LYS A 164 -36.39 27.94 18.29
CA LYS A 164 -37.24 27.37 19.35
C LYS A 164 -37.00 25.86 19.55
N PRO A 165 -37.27 25.31 20.76
CA PRO A 165 -37.10 23.88 21.04
C PRO A 165 -38.12 23.01 20.30
N VAL A 166 -37.67 21.93 19.64
CA VAL A 166 -38.53 20.92 19.02
C VAL A 166 -38.44 19.61 19.81
N GLU A 167 -39.60 18.99 20.00
CA GLU A 167 -39.91 17.83 20.83
C GLU A 167 -39.08 16.56 20.54
N ALA A 168 -38.93 15.73 21.57
CA ALA A 168 -38.15 14.50 21.57
C ALA A 168 -38.77 13.39 20.69
N PRO A 169 -38.01 12.75 19.78
CA PRO A 169 -38.51 11.61 19.01
C PRO A 169 -38.27 10.27 19.72
N LYS A 170 -39.26 9.39 19.55
CA LYS A 170 -39.38 8.01 20.06
C LYS A 170 -38.31 7.06 19.46
N PRO A 171 -37.85 6.00 20.16
CA PRO A 171 -36.73 5.15 19.72
C PRO A 171 -37.05 4.33 18.45
N ALA A 172 -36.10 4.27 17.51
CA ALA A 172 -36.15 3.45 16.29
C ALA A 172 -35.27 2.20 16.40
N ALA A 173 -35.70 1.13 15.72
CA ALA A 173 -35.15 -0.23 15.70
C ALA A 173 -33.69 -0.35 15.16
N PRO A 174 -32.94 -1.43 15.48
CA PRO A 174 -31.49 -1.53 15.24
C PRO A 174 -31.11 -1.71 13.76
N ALA A 175 -30.01 -1.07 13.34
CA ALA A 175 -29.43 -1.15 12.01
C ALA A 175 -28.67 -2.47 11.77
N VAL A 176 -28.82 -3.06 10.58
CA VAL A 176 -28.14 -4.29 10.14
C VAL A 176 -26.68 -3.97 9.77
N ASP A 177 -25.73 -4.69 10.35
CA ASP A 177 -24.29 -4.58 10.05
C ASP A 177 -24.01 -5.00 8.59
N PRO A 178 -23.45 -4.12 7.73
CA PRO A 178 -23.18 -4.41 6.32
C PRO A 178 -22.24 -5.60 6.11
N ASN A 179 -21.36 -5.90 7.08
CA ASN A 179 -20.45 -7.04 7.01
C ASN A 179 -21.20 -8.38 7.07
N VAL A 180 -22.36 -8.42 7.73
CA VAL A 180 -23.19 -9.62 7.81
C VAL A 180 -23.77 -9.96 6.44
N ALA A 181 -24.25 -8.95 5.70
CA ALA A 181 -24.77 -9.15 4.34
C ALA A 181 -23.67 -9.62 3.38
N ILE A 182 -22.46 -9.06 3.49
CA ILE A 182 -21.30 -9.47 2.67
C ILE A 182 -20.90 -10.91 2.99
N ARG A 183 -20.82 -11.29 4.27
CA ARG A 183 -20.52 -12.68 4.68
C ARG A 183 -21.54 -13.67 4.11
N GLN A 184 -22.83 -13.37 4.22
CA GLN A 184 -23.90 -14.20 3.66
C GLN A 184 -23.77 -14.37 2.14
N ARG A 185 -23.43 -13.29 1.42
CA ARG A 185 -23.22 -13.34 -0.03
C ARG A 185 -22.02 -14.23 -0.39
N PHE A 186 -20.93 -14.18 0.36
CA PHE A 186 -19.79 -15.07 0.14
C PHE A 186 -20.13 -16.52 0.43
N GLU A 187 -20.85 -16.82 1.51
CA GLU A 187 -21.32 -18.18 1.82
C GLU A 187 -22.21 -18.73 0.70
N GLN A 188 -23.14 -17.91 0.19
CA GLN A 188 -24.01 -18.27 -0.94
C GLN A 188 -23.21 -18.61 -2.20
N ASN A 189 -22.24 -17.76 -2.57
CA ASN A 189 -21.55 -17.86 -3.85
C ASN A 189 -20.35 -18.82 -3.84
N LEU A 190 -19.62 -18.91 -2.73
CA LEU A 190 -18.37 -19.65 -2.62
C LEU A 190 -18.53 -20.99 -1.89
N HIS A 191 -19.57 -21.12 -1.07
CA HIS A 191 -19.79 -22.30 -0.23
C HIS A 191 -21.18 -22.91 -0.38
N GLY A 192 -21.91 -22.53 -1.44
CA GLY A 192 -23.22 -23.07 -1.77
C GLY A 192 -24.29 -22.81 -0.70
N GLY A 193 -24.18 -21.68 0.00
CA GLY A 193 -25.08 -21.28 1.10
C GLY A 193 -24.75 -21.90 2.45
N LYS A 194 -23.67 -22.69 2.55
CA LYS A 194 -23.21 -23.23 3.84
C LYS A 194 -22.39 -22.17 4.59
N PRO A 195 -22.50 -22.12 5.93
CA PRO A 195 -21.70 -21.20 6.72
C PRO A 195 -20.21 -21.47 6.53
N ALA A 196 -19.38 -20.44 6.66
CA ALA A 196 -17.93 -20.62 6.69
C ALA A 196 -17.54 -21.61 7.80
N ARG A 197 -16.51 -22.41 7.55
CA ARG A 197 -16.04 -23.46 8.48
C ARG A 197 -15.38 -22.88 9.73
N GLY A 198 -14.96 -21.63 9.68
CA GLY A 198 -14.36 -20.93 10.79
C GLY A 198 -13.58 -19.71 10.34
N GLU A 199 -12.83 -19.16 11.28
CA GLU A 199 -11.92 -18.05 11.06
C GLU A 199 -10.49 -18.59 11.00
N ILE A 200 -9.65 -18.00 10.15
CA ILE A 200 -8.24 -18.33 10.00
C ILE A 200 -7.42 -17.06 10.00
N GLU A 201 -6.21 -17.13 10.54
CA GLU A 201 -5.25 -16.05 10.48
C GLU A 201 -4.36 -16.13 9.23
N GLN A 202 -3.63 -15.04 8.95
CA GLN A 202 -2.68 -14.96 7.84
C GLN A 202 -1.69 -16.15 7.82
N THR A 203 -1.22 -16.63 8.97
CA THR A 203 -0.24 -17.73 9.09
C THR A 203 -0.82 -19.10 8.75
N GLN A 204 -2.15 -19.23 8.75
CA GLN A 204 -2.86 -20.47 8.43
C GLN A 204 -3.23 -20.56 6.94
N LEU A 205 -2.90 -19.54 6.13
CA LEU A 205 -3.08 -19.54 4.69
C LEU A 205 -2.14 -20.56 4.03
N ALA A 206 -2.72 -21.40 3.18
CA ALA A 206 -2.03 -22.47 2.48
C ALA A 206 -1.85 -22.14 1.00
N LYS A 207 -0.84 -22.74 0.38
CA LYS A 207 -0.63 -22.66 -1.07
C LYS A 207 -1.87 -23.14 -1.83
N GLY A 208 -2.31 -22.35 -2.80
CA GLY A 208 -3.50 -22.59 -3.62
C GLY A 208 -4.80 -22.02 -3.04
N ASP A 209 -4.78 -21.43 -1.84
CA ASP A 209 -5.94 -20.73 -1.29
C ASP A 209 -6.27 -19.49 -2.14
N ILE A 210 -7.58 -19.25 -2.36
CA ILE A 210 -8.07 -18.05 -3.05
C ILE A 210 -8.71 -17.10 -2.06
N ILE A 211 -8.18 -15.89 -1.96
CA ILE A 211 -8.66 -14.82 -1.10
C ILE A 211 -9.56 -13.88 -1.90
N TYR A 212 -10.75 -13.64 -1.38
CA TYR A 212 -11.75 -12.71 -1.92
C TYR A 212 -11.91 -11.53 -0.97
N LEU A 213 -11.99 -10.32 -1.52
CA LEU A 213 -12.22 -9.09 -0.75
C LEU A 213 -13.51 -8.41 -1.18
N ASP A 214 -14.29 -7.97 -0.20
CA ASP A 214 -15.42 -7.05 -0.40
C ASP A 214 -15.52 -6.15 0.84
N GLY A 215 -15.12 -4.89 0.69
CA GLY A 215 -14.92 -3.97 1.81
C GLY A 215 -13.90 -4.51 2.81
N ASP A 216 -14.32 -4.61 4.08
CA ASP A 216 -13.49 -5.10 5.19
C ASP A 216 -13.57 -6.63 5.35
N VAL A 217 -14.45 -7.31 4.61
CA VAL A 217 -14.61 -8.76 4.70
C VAL A 217 -13.64 -9.46 3.76
N ARG A 218 -12.87 -10.39 4.33
CA ARG A 218 -11.91 -11.23 3.61
C ARG A 218 -12.31 -12.70 3.75
N ALA A 219 -12.60 -13.33 2.61
CA ALA A 219 -13.02 -14.72 2.56
C ALA A 219 -11.94 -15.57 1.88
N VAL A 220 -11.69 -16.77 2.38
CA VAL A 220 -10.68 -17.68 1.86
C VAL A 220 -11.37 -18.95 1.40
N ALA A 221 -11.32 -19.21 0.09
CA ALA A 221 -11.75 -20.45 -0.49
C ALA A 221 -10.55 -21.40 -0.60
N ARG A 222 -10.60 -22.49 0.17
CA ARG A 222 -9.62 -23.56 0.15
C ARG A 222 -10.21 -24.78 -0.51
N ARG A 223 -9.53 -25.34 -1.50
CA ARG A 223 -9.94 -26.60 -2.10
C ARG A 223 -9.28 -27.77 -1.35
N ASP A 224 -10.10 -28.68 -0.84
CA ASP A 224 -9.66 -29.93 -0.24
C ASP A 224 -10.31 -31.13 -0.94
N SER A 225 -10.05 -32.34 -0.46
CA SER A 225 -10.59 -33.58 -1.02
C SER A 225 -12.11 -33.71 -0.89
N LEU A 226 -12.74 -32.95 0.01
CA LEU A 226 -14.17 -32.96 0.31
C LEU A 226 -14.93 -31.80 -0.38
N GLY A 227 -14.21 -30.90 -1.06
CA GLY A 227 -14.78 -29.80 -1.83
C GLY A 227 -14.08 -28.47 -1.57
N VAL A 228 -14.80 -27.37 -1.75
CA VAL A 228 -14.30 -26.03 -1.38
C VAL A 228 -14.78 -25.73 0.03
N GLY A 229 -13.85 -25.47 0.94
CA GLY A 229 -14.12 -24.92 2.27
C GLY A 229 -13.95 -23.40 2.27
N LEU A 230 -14.91 -22.70 2.87
CA LEU A 230 -14.83 -21.26 3.08
C LEU A 230 -14.39 -20.93 4.51
N TYR A 231 -13.46 -20.00 4.66
CA TYR A 231 -12.99 -19.49 5.96
C TYR A 231 -12.97 -17.96 5.95
N TRP A 232 -13.16 -17.33 7.11
CA TRP A 232 -12.98 -15.89 7.26
C TRP A 232 -11.53 -15.59 7.62
N LEU A 233 -10.87 -14.72 6.86
CA LEU A 233 -9.52 -14.29 7.19
C LEU A 233 -9.59 -13.16 8.23
N THR A 234 -9.04 -13.42 9.40
CA THR A 234 -8.90 -12.45 10.48
C THR A 234 -7.50 -11.85 10.51
N GLY A 235 -7.39 -10.65 11.08
CA GLY A 235 -6.16 -9.89 11.14
C GLY A 235 -5.86 -9.10 9.86
N GLU A 236 -4.75 -8.36 9.91
CA GLU A 236 -4.27 -7.58 8.76
C GLU A 236 -3.46 -8.46 7.82
N LEU A 237 -3.84 -8.48 6.53
CA LEU A 237 -3.07 -9.11 5.48
C LEU A 237 -2.59 -8.04 4.52
N ASN A 238 -1.28 -7.93 4.37
CA ASN A 238 -0.71 -7.07 3.34
C ASN A 238 -0.88 -7.73 1.96
N LEU A 239 -1.75 -7.16 1.12
CA LEU A 239 -2.08 -7.68 -0.22
C LEU A 239 -0.93 -7.54 -1.23
N GLN A 240 0.08 -6.74 -0.90
CA GLN A 240 1.30 -6.63 -1.69
C GLN A 240 2.28 -7.75 -1.35
N ARG A 241 1.98 -8.67 -0.43
CA ARG A 241 2.86 -9.81 -0.14
C ARG A 241 3.23 -10.57 -1.41
N ALA A 242 4.51 -10.91 -1.55
CA ALA A 242 5.03 -11.65 -2.70
C ALA A 242 4.48 -13.08 -2.76
N GLU A 243 4.00 -13.60 -1.63
CA GLU A 243 3.31 -14.88 -1.49
C GLU A 243 1.86 -14.84 -1.99
N LEU A 244 1.37 -13.66 -2.37
CA LEU A 244 0.07 -13.47 -3.00
C LEU A 244 0.26 -13.12 -4.47
N LYS A 245 -0.52 -13.74 -5.35
CA LYS A 245 -0.63 -13.42 -6.77
C LYS A 245 -1.99 -12.77 -7.01
N PRO A 246 -2.07 -11.58 -7.65
CA PRO A 246 -3.35 -10.98 -7.96
C PRO A 246 -3.97 -11.77 -9.13
N LEU A 247 -5.23 -12.14 -9.01
CA LEU A 247 -5.97 -12.78 -10.11
C LEU A 247 -6.85 -11.75 -10.82
N THR A 248 -7.66 -11.04 -10.06
CA THR A 248 -8.55 -9.98 -10.53
C THR A 248 -8.62 -8.88 -9.48
N GLN A 249 -9.38 -7.82 -9.75
CA GLN A 249 -9.77 -6.87 -8.71
C GLN A 249 -10.40 -7.67 -7.54
N ASN A 250 -9.83 -7.47 -6.34
CA ASN A 250 -10.26 -8.11 -5.09
C ASN A 250 -10.14 -9.64 -5.02
N ARG A 251 -9.28 -10.25 -5.85
CA ARG A 251 -9.01 -11.69 -5.78
C ARG A 251 -7.52 -11.98 -5.83
N TYR A 252 -7.05 -12.79 -4.89
CA TYR A 252 -5.64 -13.17 -4.76
C TYR A 252 -5.51 -14.67 -4.59
N GLU A 253 -4.49 -15.26 -5.19
CA GLU A 253 -4.07 -16.64 -4.97
C GLU A 253 -2.85 -16.66 -4.05
N VAL A 254 -2.89 -17.48 -3.01
CA VAL A 254 -1.74 -17.74 -2.16
C VAL A 254 -0.80 -18.67 -2.91
N VAL A 255 0.30 -18.15 -3.44
CA VAL A 255 1.28 -18.96 -4.20
C VAL A 255 2.24 -19.71 -3.29
N ASN A 256 2.46 -19.19 -2.08
CA ASN A 256 3.33 -19.78 -1.05
C ASN A 256 2.76 -19.57 0.35
N THR A 257 3.09 -20.48 1.27
CA THR A 257 2.67 -20.40 2.67
C THR A 257 3.17 -19.11 3.31
N ILE A 258 2.30 -18.44 4.05
CA ILE A 258 2.66 -17.18 4.70
C ILE A 258 3.37 -17.47 6.03
N SER A 259 4.65 -17.13 6.08
CA SER A 259 5.43 -17.24 7.31
C SER A 259 5.11 -16.08 8.28
N ALA A 260 5.04 -16.38 9.57
CA ALA A 260 4.82 -15.41 10.66
C ALA A 260 6.00 -14.46 10.90
N THR A 261 7.09 -14.62 10.15
CA THR A 261 8.33 -13.87 10.35
C THR A 261 8.16 -12.40 9.97
N ASP A 262 8.72 -11.49 10.76
CA ASP A 262 8.71 -10.03 10.56
C ASP A 262 9.28 -9.56 9.20
N ASN A 263 9.90 -10.47 8.45
CA ASN A 263 10.38 -10.23 7.09
C ASN A 263 9.23 -10.39 6.08
N ILE A 264 8.26 -9.48 6.15
CA ILE A 264 7.17 -9.38 5.17
C ILE A 264 7.78 -9.02 3.82
N SER A 265 7.69 -9.95 2.87
CA SER A 265 8.20 -9.75 1.51
C SER A 265 7.14 -9.02 0.70
N LEU A 266 7.34 -7.73 0.46
CA LEU A 266 6.42 -6.93 -0.35
C LEU A 266 6.82 -6.95 -1.81
N ARG A 267 5.83 -7.14 -2.68
CA ARG A 267 5.91 -6.91 -4.11
C ARG A 267 6.09 -5.42 -4.32
N ASN A 268 7.07 -5.07 -5.15
CA ASN A 268 7.26 -3.70 -5.58
C ASN A 268 6.15 -3.34 -6.59
N THR A 269 5.03 -2.78 -6.12
CA THR A 269 4.00 -2.20 -7.00
C THR A 269 4.36 -0.76 -7.34
N ALA A 270 5.57 -0.53 -7.82
CA ALA A 270 5.89 0.73 -8.50
C ALA A 270 5.18 0.66 -9.86
N SER A 271 4.03 1.33 -9.95
CA SER A 271 3.48 1.92 -11.17
C SER A 271 3.73 1.15 -12.48
N GLY A 272 2.94 0.09 -12.73
CA GLY A 272 2.41 -0.21 -14.06
C GLY A 272 3.34 -0.67 -15.20
N GLU A 273 4.66 -0.63 -15.07
CA GLU A 273 5.58 -1.11 -16.12
C GLU A 273 6.48 -2.24 -15.60
N ALA A 274 6.53 -3.33 -16.38
CA ALA A 274 7.45 -4.43 -16.12
C ALA A 274 8.88 -3.89 -16.24
N GLN A 275 9.64 -3.92 -15.14
CA GLN A 275 11.05 -3.55 -15.18
C GLN A 275 11.84 -4.76 -15.66
N ILE A 276 11.86 -4.93 -16.97
CA ILE A 276 12.54 -6.03 -17.63
C ILE A 276 14.04 -5.76 -17.65
N PHE A 277 14.80 -6.62 -16.97
CA PHE A 277 16.25 -6.69 -17.07
C PHE A 277 16.61 -7.82 -18.05
N ASN A 278 17.18 -7.48 -19.20
CA ASN A 278 17.65 -8.48 -20.16
C ASN A 278 19.05 -8.95 -19.76
N ALA A 279 19.12 -10.09 -19.07
CA ALA A 279 20.38 -10.69 -18.69
C ALA A 279 20.96 -11.48 -19.87
N THR A 280 22.22 -11.19 -20.21
CA THR A 280 23.00 -11.98 -21.16
C THR A 280 24.17 -12.64 -20.44
N VAL A 281 24.57 -13.82 -20.92
CA VAL A 281 25.77 -14.51 -20.45
C VAL A 281 27.00 -13.78 -20.97
N PRO A 282 27.88 -13.25 -20.10
CA PRO A 282 29.10 -12.58 -20.55
C PRO A 282 30.06 -13.53 -21.27
N GLY A 283 30.67 -13.04 -22.35
CA GLY A 283 31.71 -13.77 -23.06
C GLY A 283 32.97 -14.00 -22.20
N ASP A 284 33.79 -14.95 -22.61
CA ASP A 284 35.08 -15.19 -21.95
C ASP A 284 35.99 -13.95 -22.13
N GLY A 285 36.64 -13.51 -21.04
CA GLY A 285 37.48 -12.31 -21.04
C GLY A 285 36.73 -10.98 -20.86
N ASP A 286 35.40 -11.01 -20.74
CA ASP A 286 34.61 -9.82 -20.45
C ASP A 286 34.90 -9.26 -19.03
N ALA A 287 35.02 -7.94 -18.92
CA ALA A 287 35.36 -7.28 -17.66
C ALA A 287 34.24 -7.39 -16.60
N GLU A 288 32.97 -7.31 -17.03
CA GLU A 288 31.80 -7.50 -16.16
C GLU A 288 31.79 -8.94 -15.62
N ARG A 289 32.14 -9.92 -16.47
CA ARG A 289 32.30 -11.32 -16.06
C ARG A 289 33.29 -11.46 -14.91
N ALA A 290 34.50 -10.94 -15.08
CA ALA A 290 35.56 -11.04 -14.09
C ALA A 290 35.18 -10.34 -12.78
N GLU A 291 34.51 -9.19 -12.87
CA GLU A 291 34.02 -8.44 -11.71
C GLU A 291 32.96 -9.23 -10.92
N MET A 292 31.95 -9.75 -11.60
CA MET A 292 30.87 -10.51 -10.97
C MET A 292 31.35 -11.85 -10.40
N GLU A 293 32.25 -12.55 -11.09
CA GLU A 293 32.88 -13.77 -10.58
C GLU A 293 33.70 -13.47 -9.33
N LYS A 294 34.44 -12.36 -9.29
CA LYS A 294 35.16 -11.91 -8.10
C LYS A 294 34.24 -11.60 -6.92
N LEU A 295 33.14 -10.89 -7.17
CA LEU A 295 32.20 -10.46 -6.12
C LEU A 295 31.32 -11.59 -5.58
N TYR A 296 30.84 -12.48 -6.46
CA TYR A 296 29.76 -13.42 -6.13
C TYR A 296 30.11 -14.90 -6.33
N ALA A 297 31.22 -15.19 -7.02
CA ALA A 297 31.73 -16.54 -7.24
C ALA A 297 33.14 -16.76 -6.64
N GLU A 298 33.57 -15.92 -5.70
CA GLU A 298 34.87 -16.04 -5.02
C GLU A 298 36.07 -16.01 -6.00
N GLY A 299 35.90 -15.32 -7.14
CA GLY A 299 36.89 -15.28 -8.22
C GLY A 299 36.98 -16.57 -9.05
N ARG A 300 36.08 -17.53 -8.86
CA ARG A 300 36.04 -18.77 -9.65
C ARG A 300 35.23 -18.56 -10.93
N PRO A 301 35.69 -19.13 -12.05
CA PRO A 301 34.97 -19.05 -13.31
C PRO A 301 33.61 -19.76 -13.20
N VAL A 302 32.55 -19.08 -13.63
CA VAL A 302 31.20 -19.64 -13.71
C VAL A 302 30.95 -20.04 -15.15
N GLY A 303 30.90 -21.35 -15.42
CA GLY A 303 30.72 -21.89 -16.77
C GLY A 303 29.31 -22.40 -17.08
N ARG A 304 28.39 -22.35 -16.12
CA ARG A 304 27.01 -22.83 -16.28
C ARG A 304 26.05 -21.66 -16.37
N SER A 305 24.98 -21.84 -17.10
CA SER A 305 23.88 -20.88 -17.21
C SER A 305 22.56 -21.53 -16.81
N VAL A 306 21.63 -20.72 -16.34
CA VAL A 306 20.24 -21.07 -16.07
C VAL A 306 19.34 -20.06 -16.75
N ARG A 307 18.17 -20.52 -17.17
CA ARG A 307 17.10 -19.65 -17.65
C ARG A 307 16.17 -19.26 -16.51
N ILE A 308 15.29 -18.29 -16.77
CA ILE A 308 14.30 -17.81 -15.79
C ILE A 308 13.36 -18.92 -15.32
N ASP A 309 12.92 -19.79 -16.24
CA ASP A 309 12.07 -20.96 -15.94
C ASP A 309 12.78 -22.05 -15.12
N GLN A 310 14.09 -21.90 -14.91
CA GLN A 310 14.91 -22.81 -14.10
C GLN A 310 15.32 -22.21 -12.76
N LEU A 311 14.91 -20.96 -12.47
CA LEU A 311 15.10 -20.37 -11.16
C LEU A 311 14.27 -21.12 -10.11
N SER A 312 14.84 -21.28 -8.92
CA SER A 312 14.22 -22.01 -7.84
C SER A 312 14.10 -21.14 -6.60
N GLN A 313 13.09 -21.43 -5.78
CA GLN A 313 12.90 -20.77 -4.51
C GLN A 313 14.18 -20.86 -3.65
N GLY A 314 14.61 -19.72 -3.13
CA GLY A 314 15.83 -19.59 -2.33
C GLY A 314 17.06 -19.16 -3.13
N ASP A 315 16.99 -19.12 -4.47
CA ASP A 315 18.06 -18.57 -5.29
C ASP A 315 18.27 -17.08 -5.00
N PHE A 316 19.51 -16.62 -5.08
CA PHE A 316 19.85 -15.20 -5.09
C PHE A 316 20.32 -14.79 -6.47
N VAL A 317 19.70 -13.75 -7.04
CA VAL A 317 20.06 -13.16 -8.32
C VAL A 317 20.75 -11.82 -8.08
N TYR A 318 21.97 -11.68 -8.59
CA TYR A 318 22.75 -10.45 -8.54
C TYR A 318 22.77 -9.84 -9.94
N LEU A 319 22.27 -8.61 -10.09
CA LEU A 319 22.26 -7.90 -11.36
C LEU A 319 23.56 -7.10 -11.52
N GLY A 320 24.21 -7.31 -12.67
CA GLY A 320 25.26 -6.45 -13.19
C GLY A 320 24.69 -5.34 -14.08
N LYS A 321 25.49 -4.88 -15.03
CA LYS A 321 25.08 -3.88 -16.04
C LYS A 321 24.23 -4.52 -17.13
N THR A 322 24.68 -5.67 -17.63
CA THR A 322 24.02 -6.42 -18.70
C THR A 322 23.87 -7.91 -18.39
N SER A 323 24.54 -8.37 -17.34
CA SER A 323 24.52 -9.76 -16.93
C SER A 323 23.88 -9.94 -15.56
N ALA A 324 23.51 -11.18 -15.23
CA ALA A 324 23.05 -11.51 -13.90
C ALA A 324 23.63 -12.86 -13.46
N LEU A 325 23.99 -12.95 -12.18
CA LEU A 325 24.58 -14.14 -11.58
C LEU A 325 23.64 -14.71 -10.53
N VAL A 326 23.34 -15.99 -10.65
CA VAL A 326 22.47 -16.75 -9.75
C VAL A 326 23.34 -17.56 -8.80
N VAL A 327 23.08 -17.41 -7.50
CA VAL A 327 23.68 -18.21 -6.44
C VAL A 327 22.60 -19.09 -5.83
N ARG A 328 22.76 -20.40 -5.99
CA ARG A 328 21.86 -21.43 -5.47
C ARG A 328 22.53 -22.20 -4.34
N ARG A 329 21.77 -22.56 -3.31
CA ARG A 329 22.25 -23.44 -2.23
C ARG A 329 21.80 -24.87 -2.49
N ASP A 330 22.74 -25.72 -2.91
CA ASP A 330 22.53 -27.14 -3.20
C ASP A 330 23.27 -27.99 -2.16
N GLY A 331 22.54 -28.68 -1.27
CA GLY A 331 23.11 -29.69 -0.37
C GLY A 331 24.26 -29.20 0.54
N GLY A 332 24.28 -27.90 0.89
CA GLY A 332 25.35 -27.29 1.70
C GLY A 332 26.47 -26.64 0.90
N GLN A 333 26.49 -26.78 -0.42
CA GLN A 333 27.38 -26.06 -1.32
C GLN A 333 26.63 -24.92 -2.02
N LEU A 334 27.38 -23.90 -2.43
CA LEU A 334 26.87 -22.81 -3.25
C LEU A 334 27.20 -23.10 -4.72
N ALA A 335 26.18 -23.35 -5.51
CA ALA A 335 26.28 -23.42 -6.96
C ALA A 335 26.08 -22.02 -7.56
N ARG A 336 26.81 -21.72 -8.63
CA ARG A 336 26.75 -20.42 -9.32
C ARG A 336 26.44 -20.65 -10.79
N TYR A 337 25.57 -19.81 -11.32
CA TYR A 337 25.12 -19.87 -12.70
C TYR A 337 25.00 -18.45 -13.26
N TRP A 338 25.23 -18.27 -14.55
CA TRP A 338 24.77 -17.08 -15.26
C TRP A 338 23.27 -17.16 -15.51
N LEU A 339 22.54 -16.06 -15.37
CA LEU A 339 21.16 -15.98 -15.82
C LEU A 339 21.15 -15.58 -17.30
N ASP A 340 20.41 -16.35 -18.09
CA ASP A 340 20.16 -16.06 -19.50
C ASP A 340 18.67 -15.79 -19.72
N GLY A 341 18.33 -14.56 -20.11
CA GLY A 341 16.96 -14.15 -20.43
C GLY A 341 16.47 -12.86 -19.76
N ALA A 342 15.22 -12.51 -20.05
CA ALA A 342 14.55 -11.29 -19.62
C ALA A 342 13.86 -11.40 -18.24
N LEU A 343 14.50 -10.96 -17.17
CA LEU A 343 13.96 -11.00 -15.82
C LEU A 343 13.13 -9.75 -15.52
N ASN A 344 11.83 -9.91 -15.24
CA ASN A 344 11.05 -8.83 -14.66
C ASN A 344 11.39 -8.65 -13.18
N THR A 345 12.09 -7.57 -12.81
CA THR A 345 12.53 -7.34 -11.42
C THR A 345 11.41 -6.91 -10.48
N ASN A 346 10.24 -6.55 -11.02
CA ASN A 346 9.04 -6.19 -10.25
C ASN A 346 8.00 -7.32 -10.21
N GLN A 347 8.36 -8.53 -10.67
CA GLN A 347 7.40 -9.64 -10.73
C GLN A 347 7.12 -10.30 -9.38
N VAL A 348 6.03 -11.06 -9.35
CA VAL A 348 5.65 -11.88 -8.19
C VAL A 348 6.67 -13.00 -8.00
N GLY A 349 7.07 -13.26 -6.76
CA GLY A 349 8.06 -14.28 -6.44
C GLY A 349 9.51 -13.79 -6.52
N LEU A 350 9.76 -12.50 -6.77
CA LEU A 350 11.08 -11.90 -6.66
C LEU A 350 11.09 -10.81 -5.57
N GLN A 351 12.08 -10.83 -4.69
CA GLN A 351 12.23 -9.85 -3.61
C GLN A 351 13.57 -9.15 -3.72
N LYS A 352 13.57 -7.81 -3.75
CA LYS A 352 14.80 -7.03 -3.63
C LYS A 352 15.32 -7.07 -2.20
N GLU A 353 16.60 -7.39 -2.03
CA GLU A 353 17.23 -7.45 -0.71
C GLU A 353 17.48 -6.03 -0.17
N LYS A 354 17.08 -5.80 1.08
CA LYS A 354 17.23 -4.50 1.74
C LYS A 354 18.71 -4.13 1.87
N GLY A 355 19.05 -2.90 1.49
CA GLY A 355 20.42 -2.38 1.62
C GLY A 355 21.41 -2.89 0.56
N ALA A 356 20.97 -3.69 -0.42
CA ALA A 356 21.80 -4.15 -1.52
C ALA A 356 21.26 -3.65 -2.88
N SER A 357 22.10 -2.98 -3.66
CA SER A 357 21.78 -2.61 -5.04
C SER A 357 21.84 -3.84 -5.95
N GLY A 358 20.75 -4.13 -6.66
CA GLY A 358 20.73 -5.19 -7.67
C GLY A 358 20.70 -6.62 -7.14
N LYS A 359 20.52 -6.84 -5.83
CA LYS A 359 20.39 -8.20 -5.26
C LYS A 359 18.91 -8.55 -5.06
N TYR A 360 18.53 -9.70 -5.57
CA TYR A 360 17.17 -10.23 -5.48
C TYR A 360 17.19 -11.65 -4.93
N LYS A 361 16.15 -12.01 -4.18
CA LYS A 361 15.88 -13.36 -3.70
C LYS A 361 14.66 -13.90 -4.45
N VAL A 362 14.81 -15.11 -4.99
CA VAL A 362 13.71 -15.86 -5.59
C VAL A 362 12.91 -16.50 -4.47
N LEU A 363 11.61 -16.24 -4.44
CA LEU A 363 10.67 -16.71 -3.43
C LEU A 363 9.72 -17.78 -3.96
N SER A 364 9.68 -18.01 -5.27
CA SER A 364 8.77 -18.94 -5.93
C SER A 364 9.50 -19.69 -7.04
N ASP A 365 9.13 -20.95 -7.29
CA ASP A 365 9.61 -21.73 -8.43
C ASP A 365 8.93 -21.34 -9.76
N ASN A 366 7.94 -20.45 -9.72
CA ASN A 366 7.15 -20.03 -10.89
C ASN A 366 7.42 -18.57 -11.25
N ILE A 367 8.68 -18.27 -11.58
CA ILE A 367 9.12 -16.96 -12.09
C ILE A 367 8.98 -16.97 -13.62
N GLN A 368 8.47 -15.89 -14.20
CA GLN A 368 8.23 -15.76 -15.65
C GLN A 368 8.97 -14.59 -16.29
#